data_AF-K2C677-F1
#
_entry.id   AF-K2C677-F1
#
_cell.length_a   1.000
_cell.length_b   1.000
_cell.length_c   1.000
_cell.angle_alpha   90.00
_cell.angle_beta   90.00
_cell.angle_gamma   90.00
#
_symmetry.space_group_name_H-M   'P 1'
#
loop_
_entity.id
_entity.type
_entity.pdbx_description
1 polymer ?
#
loop_
_entity_poly.entity_id
_entity_poly.type
_entity_poly.pdbx_seq_one_letter_code
_entity_poly.pdbx_strand_id
1 'polypeptide(L)'
;MTRIKFKPKRRYGNLFYSIILLAMLILFNGCTGKGDLRFNPLPDSSHFTLSGQLKLAEIVETDLSGSLRAILGTISDFSVFMVSAGGVSSRSDKSGSFTLSKVPFSEDLAVRAEAGKIALMRRVSSDELYYSDLSKLELNLQTTAEALIWQQGLELDKNLTAADIRAREYETLVSDVVTAIKLCLQLPKTAVPQTILELAAVKNAASSAASQILERETQIREANSVLRHILLRSDIELLKVYISPSFSNDWDTASTWNDVIGHYTDLFKDFSFTEVSWLIMDSEFLPNDLVRVRTEAKIKLKNLHTEEIVRDKTYTFDAMWRKEGNFWKVYRNMPYRDTHPSEVHAGSKWGEIADAHRELQAALATEKLDVISSRISQNFGNDWDVTSTYADLASCTQNRFNAMDVKIANYSVDSIDFYETDRAKVKCSAQVKVISLLPGVDIDSGPIKAVVEWRRENGTWKIYRNLPYRFSHPTNIE
;
A
#
# COMPACT_ATOMS: atom_id res chain seq x y z
N MET A 1 73.21 -24.85 1.80
CA MET A 1 73.42 -24.01 0.60
C MET A 1 72.14 -23.22 0.35
N THR A 2 72.02 -22.05 0.96
CA THR A 2 72.23 -20.70 0.37
C THR A 2 71.12 -20.23 -0.56
N ARG A 3 70.29 -19.32 -0.01
CA ARG A 3 69.33 -18.45 -0.68
C ARG A 3 70.00 -17.64 -1.79
N ILE A 4 69.40 -17.56 -2.97
CA ILE A 4 69.64 -16.47 -3.93
C ILE A 4 68.36 -15.64 -4.05
N LYS A 5 68.48 -14.37 -3.65
CA LYS A 5 67.53 -13.29 -3.88
C LYS A 5 67.61 -12.87 -5.35
N PHE A 6 66.47 -12.57 -5.98
CA PHE A 6 66.42 -11.63 -7.09
C PHE A 6 65.52 -10.44 -6.73
N LYS A 7 66.12 -9.25 -6.75
CA LYS A 7 65.46 -7.95 -6.61
C LYS A 7 64.92 -7.47 -7.98
N PRO A 8 63.93 -6.56 -8.00
CA PRO A 8 63.10 -6.29 -9.16
C PRO A 8 63.75 -5.32 -10.15
N LYS A 9 63.50 -5.48 -11.45
CA LYS A 9 63.65 -4.41 -12.44
C LYS A 9 62.27 -3.80 -12.71
N ARG A 10 62.07 -2.56 -12.27
CA ARG A 10 61.00 -1.67 -12.75
C ARG A 10 61.20 -1.46 -14.26
N ARG A 11 60.14 -1.65 -15.04
CA ARG A 11 59.95 -0.96 -16.32
C ARG A 11 58.58 -0.29 -16.31
N TYR A 12 58.62 0.99 -16.64
CA TYR A 12 57.50 1.89 -16.78
C TYR A 12 56.57 1.41 -17.90
N GLY A 13 55.32 1.10 -17.52
CA GLY A 13 54.20 0.85 -18.43
C GLY A 13 52.87 1.37 -17.87
N ASN A 14 52.88 2.15 -16.78
CA ASN A 14 51.70 2.56 -16.02
C ASN A 14 51.42 4.07 -16.14
N LEU A 15 51.49 4.64 -17.34
CA LEU A 15 50.96 5.99 -17.56
C LEU A 15 49.73 5.94 -18.48
N PHE A 16 49.77 5.15 -19.55
CA PHE A 16 48.59 4.91 -20.38
C PHE A 16 47.55 4.01 -19.69
N TYR A 17 48.00 2.93 -19.02
CA TYR A 17 47.11 2.09 -18.22
C TYR A 17 46.55 2.81 -16.99
N SER A 18 47.29 3.77 -16.41
CA SER A 18 46.80 4.55 -15.26
C SER A 18 45.83 5.65 -15.66
N ILE A 19 45.96 6.24 -16.86
CA ILE A 19 44.97 7.18 -17.39
C ILE A 19 43.69 6.43 -17.82
N ILE A 20 43.82 5.23 -18.38
CA ILE A 20 42.66 4.37 -18.69
C ILE A 20 42.03 3.82 -17.41
N LEU A 21 42.79 3.46 -16.37
CA LEU A 21 42.25 3.09 -15.06
C LEU A 21 41.66 4.29 -14.31
N LEU A 22 42.19 5.50 -14.48
CA LEU A 22 41.62 6.72 -13.88
C LEU A 22 40.35 7.15 -14.62
N ALA A 23 40.31 7.01 -15.95
CA ALA A 23 39.09 7.20 -16.75
C ALA A 23 38.05 6.11 -16.46
N MET A 24 38.47 4.86 -16.24
CA MET A 24 37.59 3.80 -15.74
C MET A 24 37.18 4.03 -14.28
N LEU A 25 38.03 4.56 -13.41
CA LEU A 25 37.64 4.94 -12.04
C LEU A 25 36.66 6.13 -12.03
N ILE A 26 36.69 7.01 -13.03
CA ILE A 26 35.70 8.08 -13.20
C ILE A 26 34.39 7.55 -13.84
N LEU A 27 34.47 6.56 -14.74
CA LEU A 27 33.30 5.90 -15.34
C LEU A 27 32.68 4.80 -14.43
N PHE A 28 33.42 4.23 -13.49
CA PHE A 28 32.96 3.21 -12.52
C PHE A 28 32.75 3.77 -11.09
N ASN A 29 33.22 4.98 -10.76
CA ASN A 29 32.72 5.74 -9.60
C ASN A 29 31.74 6.87 -9.99
N GLY A 30 31.40 6.97 -11.28
CA GLY A 30 30.33 7.81 -11.80
C GLY A 30 28.99 7.08 -11.92
N CYS A 31 28.68 6.19 -10.98
CA CYS A 31 27.33 5.68 -10.70
C CYS A 31 27.35 4.75 -9.47
N THR A 32 27.98 5.17 -8.37
CA THR A 32 27.51 4.74 -7.03
C THR A 32 26.22 5.49 -6.72
N GLY A 33 25.22 5.33 -7.59
CA GLY A 33 23.84 5.45 -7.18
C GLY A 33 23.65 4.30 -6.21
N LYS A 34 23.64 4.64 -4.93
CA LYS A 34 23.12 3.78 -3.89
C LYS A 34 21.81 3.22 -4.45
N GLY A 35 21.79 1.93 -4.81
CA GLY A 35 20.59 1.18 -5.16
C GLY A 35 19.76 0.88 -3.92
N ASP A 36 19.69 1.87 -3.05
CA ASP A 36 18.85 1.97 -1.89
C ASP A 36 17.60 2.68 -2.40
N LEU A 37 16.44 2.05 -2.30
CA LEU A 37 15.14 2.74 -2.42
C LEU A 37 14.92 3.69 -1.22
N ARG A 38 15.99 4.20 -0.63
CA ARG A 38 15.92 5.34 0.27
C ARG A 38 15.68 6.55 -0.60
N PHE A 39 14.73 7.36 -0.14
CA PHE A 39 14.58 8.77 -0.45
C PHE A 39 15.85 9.33 -1.09
N ASN A 40 15.80 9.72 -2.36
CA ASN A 40 16.83 10.58 -2.90
C ASN A 40 16.56 11.94 -2.21
N PRO A 41 17.34 12.34 -1.18
CA PRO A 41 17.08 13.64 -0.54
C PRO A 41 17.19 14.71 -1.62
N LEU A 42 16.39 15.78 -1.51
CA LEU A 42 16.46 16.86 -2.50
C LEU A 42 17.92 17.31 -2.56
N PRO A 43 18.46 17.65 -3.75
CA PRO A 43 19.69 18.40 -3.76
C PRO A 43 19.46 19.66 -2.91
N ASP A 44 20.37 19.96 -1.98
CA ASP A 44 20.24 21.04 -0.98
C ASP A 44 19.91 22.42 -1.59
N SER A 45 20.06 22.57 -2.92
CA SER A 45 19.68 23.74 -3.70
C SER A 45 18.19 23.84 -4.09
N SER A 46 17.36 22.88 -3.69
CA SER A 46 15.95 22.83 -4.12
C SER A 46 15.09 23.83 -3.37
N HIS A 47 14.22 24.52 -4.10
CA HIS A 47 13.31 25.53 -3.55
C HIS A 47 11.86 25.22 -3.95
N PHE A 48 10.93 25.45 -3.03
CA PHE A 48 9.51 25.14 -3.19
C PHE A 48 8.63 26.37 -3.01
N THR A 49 7.42 26.29 -3.56
CA THR A 49 6.34 27.23 -3.25
C THR A 49 5.34 26.51 -2.36
N LEU A 50 5.20 26.98 -1.12
CA LEU A 50 4.23 26.46 -0.16
C LEU A 50 3.02 27.38 -0.14
N SER A 51 1.82 26.85 -0.29
CA SER A 51 0.59 27.62 -0.17
C SER A 51 -0.50 26.84 0.54
N GLY A 52 -1.43 27.56 1.16
CA GLY A 52 -2.36 26.93 2.06
C GLY A 52 -3.27 27.91 2.76
N GLN A 53 -3.93 27.43 3.81
CA GLN A 53 -4.88 28.19 4.59
C GLN A 53 -4.66 27.98 6.10
N LEU A 54 -4.76 29.07 6.85
CA LEU A 54 -4.92 29.05 8.31
C LEU A 54 -6.39 28.77 8.63
N LYS A 55 -6.64 27.68 9.36
CA LYS A 55 -7.98 27.34 9.83
C LYS A 55 -8.00 27.23 11.35
N LEU A 56 -8.88 28.01 11.95
CA LEU A 56 -9.29 27.86 13.34
C LEU A 56 -10.78 27.55 13.32
N ALA A 57 -11.16 26.50 12.58
CA ALA A 57 -12.53 26.02 12.59
C ALA A 57 -12.90 25.69 14.05
N GLU A 58 -14.01 26.27 14.47
CA GLU A 58 -14.61 26.32 15.79
C GLU A 58 -14.01 25.36 16.84
N ILE A 59 -13.71 25.90 18.01
CA ILE A 59 -13.57 25.14 19.25
C ILE A 59 -14.97 24.59 19.58
N VAL A 60 -15.41 23.58 18.82
CA VAL A 60 -16.68 22.87 18.99
C VAL A 60 -16.51 21.90 20.14
N GLU A 61 -17.40 22.07 21.12
CA GLU A 61 -17.66 21.21 22.27
C GLU A 61 -16.47 20.88 23.17
N THR A 62 -16.11 21.87 23.96
CA THR A 62 -15.56 21.64 25.31
C THR A 62 -16.58 22.14 26.33
N ASP A 63 -16.69 21.48 27.48
CA ASP A 63 -17.43 21.89 28.70
C ASP A 63 -16.95 23.24 29.31
N LEU A 64 -16.20 24.03 28.54
CA LEU A 64 -15.72 25.34 28.92
C LEU A 64 -16.86 26.35 28.92
N SER A 65 -16.87 27.18 29.96
CA SER A 65 -17.89 28.19 30.24
C SER A 65 -18.09 29.16 29.07
N GLY A 66 -19.34 29.62 28.89
CA GLY A 66 -19.75 30.46 27.75
C GLY A 66 -18.99 31.80 27.59
N SER A 67 -18.31 32.28 28.62
CA SER A 67 -17.49 33.50 28.56
C SER A 67 -16.20 33.34 27.73
N LEU A 68 -15.68 32.10 27.60
CA LEU A 68 -14.46 31.81 26.84
C LEU A 68 -14.74 31.59 25.34
N ARG A 69 -15.94 31.14 24.98
CA ARG A 69 -16.37 30.96 23.57
C ARG A 69 -16.38 32.27 22.77
N ALA A 70 -16.83 33.36 23.39
CA ALA A 70 -16.98 34.65 22.71
C ALA A 70 -15.64 35.27 22.26
N ILE A 71 -14.55 35.02 22.99
CA ILE A 71 -13.22 35.55 22.65
C ILE A 71 -12.57 34.73 21.53
N LEU A 72 -12.81 33.42 21.48
CA LEU A 72 -12.22 32.53 20.48
C LEU A 72 -12.93 32.59 19.12
N GLY A 73 -14.23 32.95 19.09
CA GLY A 73 -14.98 33.17 17.85
C GLY A 73 -14.68 34.48 17.10
N THR A 74 -13.70 35.28 17.52
CA THR A 74 -13.45 36.64 16.97
C THR A 74 -12.28 36.77 16.00
N ILE A 75 -11.53 35.70 15.69
CA ILE A 75 -10.48 35.76 14.66
C ILE A 75 -11.12 35.52 13.28
N SER A 76 -11.74 36.57 12.73
CA SER A 76 -12.28 36.58 11.36
C SER A 76 -11.35 37.25 10.35
N ASP A 77 -10.28 37.91 10.82
CA ASP A 77 -9.24 38.51 9.98
C ASP A 77 -7.88 37.92 10.32
N PHE A 78 -7.39 37.07 9.41
CA PHE A 78 -6.09 36.40 9.54
C PHE A 78 -4.93 37.23 8.99
N SER A 79 -5.14 38.46 8.49
CA SER A 79 -4.08 39.27 7.87
C SER A 79 -2.97 39.74 8.83
N VAL A 80 -3.21 39.56 10.13
CA VAL A 80 -2.25 39.81 11.20
C VAL A 80 -1.22 38.70 11.36
N PHE A 81 -1.47 37.52 10.80
CA PHE A 81 -0.53 36.40 10.87
C PHE A 81 0.60 36.58 9.86
N MET A 82 1.83 36.47 10.35
CA MET A 82 3.03 36.30 9.55
C MET A 82 3.31 34.80 9.44
N VAL A 83 3.21 34.25 8.23
CA VAL A 83 3.57 32.86 7.94
C VAL A 83 5.02 32.82 7.52
N SER A 84 5.79 31.86 8.04
CA SER A 84 7.21 31.71 7.78
C SER A 84 7.63 30.24 7.69
N ALA A 85 8.60 29.95 6.82
CA ALA A 85 9.24 28.64 6.68
C ALA A 85 10.60 28.81 6.00
N GLY A 86 11.63 28.09 6.46
CA GLY A 86 12.95 28.08 5.81
C GLY A 86 13.58 29.48 5.61
N GLY A 87 13.34 30.42 6.52
CA GLY A 87 13.84 31.80 6.43
C GLY A 87 13.05 32.74 5.50
N VAL A 88 12.01 32.25 4.82
CA VAL A 88 11.08 33.06 4.02
C VAL A 88 9.82 33.36 4.83
N SER A 89 9.24 34.55 4.66
CA SER A 89 7.98 34.92 5.30
C SER A 89 7.03 35.70 4.39
N SER A 90 5.73 35.59 4.66
CA SER A 90 4.65 36.31 3.99
C SER A 90 3.49 36.51 4.95
N ARG A 91 2.73 37.59 4.80
CA ARG A 91 1.44 37.74 5.50
C ARG A 91 0.37 36.88 4.84
N SER A 92 -0.51 36.30 5.64
CA SER A 92 -1.77 35.75 5.12
C SER A 92 -2.75 36.85 4.72
N ASP A 93 -3.74 36.49 3.91
CA ASP A 93 -4.89 37.35 3.65
C ASP A 93 -5.94 37.25 4.77
N LYS A 94 -7.05 37.99 4.60
CA LYS A 94 -8.15 38.00 5.57
C LYS A 94 -8.80 36.63 5.76
N SER A 95 -8.85 35.80 4.72
CA SER A 95 -9.37 34.42 4.75
C SER A 95 -8.39 33.40 5.31
N GLY A 96 -7.17 33.82 5.65
CA GLY A 96 -6.12 32.96 6.18
C GLY A 96 -5.29 32.27 5.09
N SER A 97 -5.53 32.57 3.81
CA SER A 97 -4.72 32.00 2.73
C SER A 97 -3.33 32.65 2.71
N PHE A 98 -2.31 31.85 2.45
CA PHE A 98 -0.92 32.29 2.40
C PHE A 98 -0.16 31.62 1.25
N THR A 99 0.94 32.24 0.84
CA THR A 99 1.86 31.68 -0.15
C THR A 99 3.28 32.12 0.14
N LEU A 100 4.17 31.15 0.37
CA LEU A 100 5.60 31.33 0.54
C LEU A 100 6.32 30.85 -0.71
N SER A 101 7.01 31.74 -1.40
CA SER A 101 7.80 31.41 -2.59
C SER A 101 9.27 31.22 -2.24
N LYS A 102 9.95 30.29 -2.90
CA LYS A 102 11.39 30.02 -2.73
C LYS A 102 11.76 29.54 -1.31
N VAL A 103 10.93 28.69 -0.72
CA VAL A 103 11.27 28.04 0.56
C VAL A 103 12.35 26.98 0.29
N PRO A 104 13.53 27.06 0.92
CA PRO A 104 14.58 26.06 0.73
C PRO A 104 14.15 24.71 1.32
N PHE A 105 14.64 23.63 0.72
CA PHE A 105 14.51 22.30 1.31
C PHE A 105 15.17 22.22 2.69
N SER A 106 14.50 21.55 3.62
CA SER A 106 15.04 21.14 4.92
C SER A 106 14.27 19.91 5.39
N GLU A 107 14.96 18.91 5.96
CA GLU A 107 14.32 17.72 6.53
C GLU A 107 13.45 18.05 7.75
N ASP A 108 13.81 19.13 8.46
CA ASP A 108 13.15 19.62 9.67
C ASP A 108 12.27 20.85 9.39
N LEU A 109 11.73 20.95 8.17
CA LEU A 109 10.93 22.11 7.76
C LEU A 109 9.59 22.16 8.50
N ALA A 110 9.37 23.25 9.22
CA ALA A 110 8.07 23.60 9.80
C ALA A 110 7.57 24.94 9.27
N VAL A 111 6.31 24.98 8.85
CA VAL A 111 5.59 26.22 8.52
C VAL A 111 5.01 26.75 9.82
N ARG A 112 5.40 27.97 10.19
CA ARG A 112 4.97 28.65 11.42
C ARG A 112 4.20 29.92 11.07
N ALA A 113 3.00 30.06 11.61
CA ALA A 113 2.17 31.25 11.47
C ALA A 113 2.03 31.96 12.81
N GLU A 114 2.46 33.21 12.90
CA GLU A 114 2.49 33.97 14.15
C GLU A 114 1.70 35.27 14.09
N ALA A 115 0.91 35.55 15.11
CA ALA A 115 0.24 36.83 15.33
C ALA A 115 0.44 37.26 16.79
N GLY A 116 1.49 38.07 17.02
CA GLY A 116 1.88 38.47 18.38
C GLY A 116 2.35 37.27 19.20
N LYS A 117 1.56 36.84 20.19
CA LYS A 117 1.90 35.71 21.09
C LYS A 117 1.20 34.40 20.72
N ILE A 118 0.40 34.42 19.65
CA ILE A 118 -0.27 33.25 19.11
C ILE A 118 0.61 32.69 18.00
N ALA A 119 0.90 31.39 18.06
CA ALA A 119 1.65 30.69 17.02
C ALA A 119 0.94 29.39 16.67
N LEU A 120 0.86 29.10 15.37
CA LEU A 120 0.39 27.84 14.80
C LEU A 120 1.52 27.23 13.98
N MET A 121 1.56 25.89 13.92
CA MET A 121 2.62 25.17 13.23
C MET A 121 2.07 24.02 12.38
N ARG A 122 2.85 23.64 11.38
CA ARG A 122 2.72 22.39 10.63
C ARG A 122 4.10 21.94 10.19
N ARG A 123 4.46 20.69 10.47
CA ARG A 123 5.62 20.04 9.84
C ARG A 123 5.29 19.76 8.37
N VAL A 124 6.24 20.03 7.48
CA VAL A 124 6.17 19.62 6.08
C VAL A 124 7.21 18.53 5.88
N SER A 125 6.77 17.30 5.56
CA SER A 125 7.68 16.19 5.35
C SER A 125 8.36 16.27 3.97
N SER A 126 9.47 15.54 3.82
CA SER A 126 10.12 15.40 2.52
C SER A 126 9.17 14.80 1.47
N ASP A 127 8.34 13.82 1.85
CA ASP A 127 7.30 13.24 0.99
C ASP A 127 6.29 14.29 0.50
N GLU A 128 5.83 15.16 1.39
CA GLU A 128 4.90 16.22 1.01
C GLU A 128 5.52 17.18 -0.01
N LEU A 129 6.82 17.48 0.12
CA LEU A 129 7.52 18.36 -0.82
C LEU A 129 7.63 17.77 -2.23
N TYR A 130 7.67 16.45 -2.36
CA TYR A 130 7.87 15.76 -3.64
C TYR A 130 6.59 15.29 -4.32
N TYR A 131 5.64 14.80 -3.54
CA TYR A 131 4.55 13.98 -4.05
C TYR A 131 3.16 14.54 -3.72
N SER A 132 3.09 15.59 -2.89
CA SER A 132 1.82 16.17 -2.48
C SER A 132 1.55 17.52 -3.11
N ASP A 133 0.27 17.86 -3.21
CA ASP A 133 -0.19 19.18 -3.61
C ASP A 133 0.07 20.20 -2.48
N LEU A 134 1.22 20.89 -2.58
CA LEU A 134 1.66 21.94 -1.64
C LEU A 134 0.80 23.21 -1.69
N SER A 135 -0.28 23.25 -2.47
CA SER A 135 -1.24 24.39 -2.48
C SER A 135 -2.36 24.28 -1.47
N LYS A 136 -2.49 23.11 -0.83
CA LYS A 136 -3.60 22.78 0.08
C LYS A 136 -3.13 22.55 1.51
N LEU A 137 -2.00 23.14 1.91
CA LEU A 137 -1.51 23.02 3.27
C LEU A 137 -2.51 23.66 4.24
N GLU A 138 -2.86 22.96 5.31
CA GLU A 138 -3.73 23.49 6.36
C GLU A 138 -2.94 23.65 7.65
N LEU A 139 -2.99 24.84 8.24
CA LEU A 139 -2.42 25.13 9.56
C LEU A 139 -3.56 25.36 10.56
N ASN A 140 -3.69 24.46 11.52
CA ASN A 140 -4.73 24.48 12.54
C ASN A 140 -4.18 23.96 13.89
N LEU A 141 -5.04 23.79 14.90
CA LEU A 141 -4.63 23.29 16.22
C LEU A 141 -4.12 21.85 16.18
N GLN A 142 -4.73 21.00 15.35
CA GLN A 142 -4.34 19.59 15.16
C GLN A 142 -2.93 19.50 14.57
N THR A 143 -2.67 20.18 13.44
CA THR A 143 -1.35 20.16 12.80
C THR A 143 -0.28 20.81 13.69
N THR A 144 -0.68 21.77 14.53
CA THR A 144 0.21 22.40 15.51
C THR A 144 0.60 21.41 16.61
N ALA A 145 -0.36 20.65 17.14
CA ALA A 145 -0.10 19.61 18.12
C ALA A 145 0.82 18.52 17.54
N GLU A 146 0.55 18.05 16.32
CA GLU A 146 1.40 17.07 15.63
C GLU A 146 2.84 17.59 15.43
N ALA A 147 2.99 18.86 15.00
CA ALA A 147 4.31 19.48 14.84
C ALA A 147 5.06 19.62 16.17
N LEU A 148 4.36 19.96 17.26
CA LEU A 148 4.98 20.06 18.59
C LEU A 148 5.43 18.70 19.12
N ILE A 149 4.60 17.66 18.98
CA ILE A 149 4.96 16.30 19.37
C ILE A 149 6.20 15.84 18.62
N TRP A 150 6.29 16.12 17.32
CA TRP A 150 7.48 15.84 16.54
C TRP A 150 8.72 16.60 17.03
N GLN A 151 8.63 17.91 17.27
CA GLN A 151 9.75 18.70 17.81
C GLN A 151 10.24 18.18 19.17
N GLN A 152 9.32 17.83 20.06
CA GLN A 152 9.66 17.22 21.35
C GLN A 152 10.24 15.80 21.17
N GLY A 153 9.82 15.08 20.13
CA GLY A 153 10.44 13.82 19.73
C GLY A 153 11.91 13.98 19.36
N LEU A 154 12.26 15.02 18.60
CA LEU A 154 13.66 15.34 18.28
C LEU A 154 14.49 15.63 19.52
N GLU A 155 13.94 16.37 20.49
CA GLU A 155 14.60 16.63 21.78
C GLU A 155 14.81 15.36 22.62
N LEU A 156 14.04 14.30 22.34
CA LEU A 156 14.13 12.99 22.98
C LEU A 156 14.90 11.95 22.13
N ASP A 157 15.60 12.38 21.07
CA ASP A 157 16.30 11.53 20.11
C ASP A 157 15.40 10.50 19.40
N LYS A 158 14.12 10.85 19.15
CA LYS A 158 13.14 10.03 18.42
C LYS A 158 12.84 10.62 17.06
N ASN A 159 12.88 9.81 16.02
CA ASN A 159 12.51 10.16 14.65
C ASN A 159 11.03 9.84 14.37
N LEU A 160 10.13 10.55 15.05
CA LEU A 160 8.69 10.38 14.89
C LEU A 160 8.23 10.85 13.50
N THR A 161 7.46 10.00 12.81
CA THR A 161 6.82 10.35 11.53
C THR A 161 5.39 10.85 11.72
N ALA A 162 4.79 11.41 10.67
CA ALA A 162 3.39 11.79 10.71
C ALA A 162 2.46 10.59 10.90
N ALA A 163 2.80 9.43 10.31
CA ALA A 163 2.01 8.22 10.48
C ALA A 163 2.10 7.65 11.91
N ASP A 164 3.27 7.76 12.55
CA ASP A 164 3.45 7.36 13.96
C ASP A 164 2.55 8.19 14.88
N ILE A 165 2.55 9.53 14.71
CA ILE A 165 1.79 10.46 15.55
C ILE A 165 0.27 10.32 15.32
N ARG A 166 -0.15 10.12 14.07
CA ARG A 166 -1.57 9.95 13.69
C ARG A 166 -2.10 8.54 13.88
N ALA A 167 -1.31 7.62 14.44
CA ALA A 167 -1.78 6.28 14.70
C ALA A 167 -3.00 6.30 15.64
N ARG A 168 -3.99 5.46 15.35
CA ARG A 168 -5.29 5.47 16.05
C ARG A 168 -5.18 5.32 17.56
N GLU A 169 -4.19 4.60 18.06
CA GLU A 169 -3.99 4.40 19.50
C GLU A 169 -3.47 5.64 20.25
N TYR A 170 -2.92 6.62 19.52
CA TYR A 170 -2.38 7.86 20.08
C TYR A 170 -3.29 9.07 19.86
N GLU A 171 -4.49 8.86 19.28
CA GLU A 171 -5.47 9.91 19.02
C GLU A 171 -5.77 10.74 20.28
N THR A 172 -5.91 10.06 21.43
CA THR A 172 -6.13 10.72 22.73
C THR A 172 -4.93 11.59 23.16
N LEU A 173 -3.70 11.11 22.97
CA LEU A 173 -2.49 11.87 23.31
C LEU A 173 -2.38 13.15 22.48
N VAL A 174 -2.70 13.08 21.18
CA VAL A 174 -2.71 14.26 20.31
C VAL A 174 -3.83 15.22 20.72
N SER A 175 -5.00 14.69 21.05
CA SER A 175 -6.14 15.48 21.53
C SER A 175 -5.84 16.22 22.85
N ASP A 176 -5.08 15.61 23.76
CA ASP A 176 -4.65 16.24 25.00
C ASP A 176 -3.74 17.46 24.74
N VAL A 177 -2.83 17.35 23.77
CA VAL A 177 -1.99 18.49 23.33
C VAL A 177 -2.84 19.57 22.69
N VAL A 178 -3.79 19.22 21.82
CA VAL A 178 -4.75 20.17 21.23
C VAL A 178 -5.53 20.90 22.34
N THR A 179 -5.97 20.18 23.37
CA THR A 179 -6.70 20.74 24.51
C THR A 179 -5.83 21.69 25.31
N ALA A 180 -4.56 21.35 25.58
CA ALA A 180 -3.62 22.24 26.23
C ALA A 180 -3.39 23.54 25.44
N ILE A 181 -3.26 23.45 24.11
CA ILE A 181 -3.14 24.63 23.23
C ILE A 181 -4.42 25.48 23.31
N LYS A 182 -5.61 24.87 23.24
CA LYS A 182 -6.90 25.56 23.35
C LYS A 182 -7.03 26.35 24.65
N LEU A 183 -6.65 25.73 25.78
CA LEU A 183 -6.67 26.40 27.09
C LEU A 183 -5.66 27.55 27.16
N CYS A 184 -4.45 27.37 26.61
CA CYS A 184 -3.43 28.41 26.62
C CYS A 184 -3.76 29.59 25.69
N LEU A 185 -4.51 29.37 24.62
CA LEU A 185 -5.04 30.43 23.74
C LEU A 185 -6.00 31.39 24.46
N GLN A 186 -6.62 30.94 25.56
CA GLN A 186 -7.56 31.73 26.35
C GLN A 186 -6.87 32.63 27.39
N LEU A 187 -5.55 32.48 27.58
CA LEU A 187 -4.82 33.28 28.55
C LEU A 187 -4.69 34.74 28.08
N PRO A 188 -4.71 35.71 29.01
CA PRO A 188 -4.46 37.10 28.66
C PRO A 188 -3.03 37.26 28.12
N LYS A 189 -2.82 38.21 27.20
CA LYS A 189 -1.49 38.49 26.62
C LYS A 189 -0.41 38.78 27.66
N THR A 190 -0.78 39.23 28.85
CA THR A 190 0.13 39.47 29.99
C THR A 190 0.69 38.19 30.60
N ALA A 191 -0.04 37.07 30.51
CA ALA A 191 0.36 35.77 31.05
C ALA A 191 1.21 34.92 30.09
N VAL A 192 1.35 35.33 28.83
CA VAL A 192 2.15 34.64 27.82
C VAL A 192 3.45 35.42 27.62
N PRO A 193 4.64 34.90 27.95
CA PRO A 193 5.88 35.68 27.79
C PRO A 193 6.27 35.90 26.33
N GLN A 194 6.28 34.82 25.53
CA GLN A 194 6.66 34.82 24.12
C GLN A 194 5.53 34.29 23.24
N THR A 195 5.33 32.97 23.23
CA THR A 195 4.22 32.32 22.53
C THR A 195 3.51 31.34 23.45
N ILE A 196 2.27 31.01 23.12
CA ILE A 196 1.51 29.96 23.83
C ILE A 196 2.19 28.59 23.76
N LEU A 197 2.95 28.31 22.69
CA LEU A 197 3.59 27.02 22.45
C LEU A 197 4.79 26.82 23.39
N GLU A 198 5.35 27.90 23.91
CA GLU A 198 6.46 27.89 24.86
C GLU A 198 6.02 27.68 26.32
N LEU A 199 4.71 27.70 26.60
CA LEU A 199 4.21 27.52 27.95
C LEU A 199 4.41 26.08 28.41
N ALA A 200 4.78 25.91 29.69
CA ALA A 200 5.05 24.60 30.29
C ALA A 200 3.88 23.62 30.15
N ALA A 201 2.63 24.10 30.23
CA ALA A 201 1.45 23.25 30.04
C ALA A 201 1.40 22.61 28.65
N VAL A 202 1.77 23.36 27.59
CA VAL A 202 1.80 22.85 26.21
C VAL A 202 3.03 21.98 25.99
N LYS A 203 4.22 22.44 26.41
CA LYS A 203 5.46 21.67 26.27
C LYS A 203 5.40 20.33 26.98
N ASN A 204 4.92 20.29 28.23
CA ASN A 204 4.83 19.06 29.00
C ASN A 204 3.83 18.07 28.40
N ALA A 205 2.69 18.55 27.88
CA ALA A 205 1.74 17.70 27.18
C ALA A 205 2.35 17.09 25.91
N ALA A 206 3.02 17.91 25.09
CA ALA A 206 3.68 17.47 23.87
C ALA A 206 4.85 16.50 24.15
N SER A 207 5.67 16.79 25.15
CA SER A 207 6.78 15.93 25.59
C SER A 207 6.29 14.59 26.12
N SER A 208 5.21 14.61 26.93
CA SER A 208 4.57 13.39 27.43
C SER A 208 4.05 12.51 26.27
N ALA A 209 3.36 13.11 25.30
CA ALA A 209 2.89 12.40 24.11
C ALA A 209 4.08 11.85 23.29
N ALA A 210 5.09 12.67 23.00
CA ALA A 210 6.29 12.26 22.27
C ALA A 210 7.04 11.09 22.94
N SER A 211 7.09 11.06 24.27
CA SER A 211 7.72 9.97 25.03
C SER A 211 6.99 8.64 24.83
N GLN A 212 5.66 8.66 24.73
CA GLN A 212 4.80 7.47 24.63
C GLN A 212 4.64 6.94 23.20
N ILE A 213 4.67 7.82 22.18
CA ILE A 213 4.49 7.43 20.77
C ILE A 213 5.70 6.64 20.27
N LEU A 214 5.50 5.45 19.73
CA LEU A 214 6.60 4.62 19.22
C LEU A 214 6.94 4.92 17.75
N GLU A 215 8.24 4.88 17.42
CA GLU A 215 8.74 4.96 16.03
C GLU A 215 8.48 3.63 15.31
N ARG A 216 7.53 3.61 14.39
CA ARG A 216 7.09 2.38 13.71
C ARG A 216 7.15 2.48 12.20
N GLU A 217 6.90 3.65 11.61
CA GLU A 217 6.90 3.84 10.15
C GLU A 217 8.24 3.47 9.51
N THR A 218 9.36 3.92 10.08
CA THR A 218 10.69 3.56 9.56
C THR A 218 10.94 2.06 9.62
N GLN A 219 10.55 1.41 10.72
CA GLN A 219 10.74 -0.02 10.93
C GLN A 219 9.89 -0.86 9.96
N ILE A 220 8.64 -0.45 9.68
CA ILE A 220 7.79 -1.16 8.73
C ILE A 220 8.26 -0.96 7.29
N ARG A 221 8.74 0.23 6.92
CA ARG A 221 9.33 0.50 5.60
C ARG A 221 10.56 -0.38 5.36
N GLU A 222 11.43 -0.48 6.35
CA GLU A 222 12.58 -1.39 6.30
C GLU A 222 12.13 -2.85 6.16
N ALA A 223 11.24 -3.33 7.03
CA ALA A 223 10.74 -4.70 6.99
C ALA A 223 10.06 -5.06 5.66
N ASN A 224 9.26 -4.16 5.10
CA ASN A 224 8.60 -4.34 3.81
C ASN A 224 9.63 -4.42 2.66
N SER A 225 10.68 -3.60 2.70
CA SER A 225 11.76 -3.64 1.70
C SER A 225 12.57 -4.95 1.72
N VAL A 226 12.66 -5.62 2.87
CA VAL A 226 13.37 -6.90 3.00
C VAL A 226 12.68 -8.02 2.20
N LEU A 227 11.36 -7.99 2.03
CA LEU A 227 10.64 -8.98 1.21
C LEU A 227 11.14 -9.02 -0.23
N ARG A 228 11.46 -7.86 -0.82
CA ARG A 228 12.09 -7.79 -2.15
C ARG A 228 13.40 -8.57 -2.20
N HIS A 229 14.25 -8.40 -1.19
CA HIS A 229 15.55 -9.05 -1.13
C HIS A 229 15.44 -10.56 -0.88
N ILE A 230 14.46 -10.97 -0.08
CA ILE A 230 14.12 -12.39 0.12
C ILE A 230 13.81 -13.07 -1.21
N LEU A 231 12.93 -12.47 -2.03
CA LEU A 231 12.53 -13.04 -3.31
C LEU A 231 13.66 -13.09 -4.33
N LEU A 232 14.45 -12.02 -4.46
CA LEU A 232 15.58 -11.95 -5.40
C LEU A 232 16.72 -12.91 -5.03
N ARG A 233 16.92 -13.19 -3.74
CA ARG A 233 17.98 -14.09 -3.26
C ARG A 233 17.50 -15.51 -3.01
N SER A 234 16.22 -15.77 -3.15
CA SER A 234 15.60 -17.05 -2.79
C SER A 234 15.87 -17.47 -1.34
N ASP A 235 15.88 -16.50 -0.41
CA ASP A 235 16.28 -16.71 0.99
C ASP A 235 15.10 -17.17 1.86
N ILE A 236 14.89 -18.49 1.92
CA ILE A 236 13.80 -19.11 2.69
C ILE A 236 13.94 -18.90 4.20
N GLU A 237 15.17 -18.89 4.73
CA GLU A 237 15.36 -18.70 6.16
C GLU A 237 14.97 -17.29 6.59
N LEU A 238 15.29 -16.29 5.76
CA LEU A 238 14.84 -14.93 6.00
C LEU A 238 13.32 -14.78 5.78
N LEU A 239 12.73 -15.47 4.81
CA LEU A 239 11.27 -15.50 4.63
C LEU A 239 10.54 -16.00 5.90
N LYS A 240 11.03 -17.07 6.53
CA LYS A 240 10.47 -17.62 7.77
C LYS A 240 10.45 -16.62 8.92
N VAL A 241 11.38 -15.66 8.94
CA VAL A 241 11.44 -14.60 9.95
C VAL A 241 10.39 -13.52 9.72
N TYR A 242 10.13 -13.15 8.45
CA TYR A 242 9.25 -12.03 8.10
C TYR A 242 7.79 -12.42 7.86
N ILE A 243 7.48 -13.71 7.72
CA ILE A 243 6.09 -14.21 7.74
C ILE A 243 5.74 -14.70 9.15
N SER A 244 4.65 -14.18 9.71
CA SER A 244 4.21 -14.55 11.07
C SER A 244 3.81 -16.04 11.12
N PRO A 245 4.19 -16.81 12.16
CA PRO A 245 3.70 -18.18 12.33
C PRO A 245 2.17 -18.32 12.40
N SER A 246 1.47 -17.24 12.78
CA SER A 246 0.01 -17.16 12.76
C SER A 246 -0.56 -16.62 11.43
N PHE A 247 0.22 -16.65 10.35
CA PHE A 247 -0.18 -16.10 9.05
C PHE A 247 -1.44 -16.77 8.52
N SER A 248 -2.34 -15.95 7.96
CA SER A 248 -3.53 -16.41 7.24
C SER A 248 -3.90 -15.44 6.12
N ASN A 249 -4.52 -15.93 5.04
CA ASN A 249 -5.22 -15.05 4.10
C ASN A 249 -6.73 -15.13 4.35
N ASP A 250 -7.39 -13.98 4.36
CA ASP A 250 -8.84 -13.92 4.51
C ASP A 250 -9.55 -14.54 3.30
N TRP A 251 -8.93 -14.52 2.12
CA TRP A 251 -9.46 -15.09 0.88
C TRP A 251 -9.09 -16.56 0.62
N ASP A 252 -8.19 -17.14 1.40
CA ASP A 252 -7.81 -18.55 1.25
C ASP A 252 -7.48 -19.13 2.62
N THR A 253 -8.42 -19.89 3.17
CA THR A 253 -8.27 -20.50 4.49
C THR A 253 -7.19 -21.57 4.55
N ALA A 254 -6.74 -22.10 3.41
CA ALA A 254 -5.60 -23.01 3.33
C ALA A 254 -4.25 -22.28 3.33
N SER A 255 -4.24 -20.95 3.11
CA SER A 255 -3.04 -20.13 3.21
C SER A 255 -2.59 -20.02 4.66
N THR A 256 -1.61 -20.83 5.04
CA THR A 256 -0.99 -20.82 6.38
C THR A 256 0.51 -20.51 6.25
N TRP A 257 1.17 -20.26 7.38
CA TRP A 257 2.63 -20.11 7.38
C TRP A 257 3.34 -21.30 6.72
N ASN A 258 2.97 -22.54 7.05
CA ASN A 258 3.57 -23.73 6.45
C ASN A 258 3.35 -23.78 4.93
N ASP A 259 2.17 -23.35 4.48
CA ASP A 259 1.83 -23.33 3.07
C ASP A 259 2.65 -22.30 2.28
N VAL A 260 2.79 -21.07 2.81
CA VAL A 260 3.64 -20.03 2.22
C VAL A 260 5.07 -20.51 2.09
N ILE A 261 5.63 -21.03 3.19
CA ILE A 261 7.04 -21.47 3.22
C ILE A 261 7.24 -22.67 2.30
N GLY A 262 6.32 -23.64 2.29
CA GLY A 262 6.35 -24.78 1.38
C GLY A 262 6.30 -24.33 -0.08
N HIS A 263 5.36 -23.43 -0.41
CA HIS A 263 5.21 -22.89 -1.77
C HIS A 263 6.50 -22.25 -2.28
N TYR A 264 7.12 -21.34 -1.51
CA TYR A 264 8.37 -20.70 -1.94
C TYR A 264 9.56 -21.67 -1.94
N THR A 265 9.60 -22.64 -1.02
CA THR A 265 10.66 -23.66 -1.00
C THR A 265 10.65 -24.49 -2.28
N ASP A 266 9.46 -24.87 -2.76
CA ASP A 266 9.33 -25.60 -4.02
C ASP A 266 9.57 -24.69 -5.23
N LEU A 267 9.03 -23.47 -5.21
CA LEU A 267 9.20 -22.48 -6.28
C LEU A 267 10.69 -22.18 -6.54
N PHE A 268 11.49 -22.00 -5.50
CA PHE A 268 12.92 -21.65 -5.66
C PHE A 268 13.80 -22.80 -6.16
N LYS A 269 13.30 -24.03 -6.27
CA LYS A 269 14.06 -25.14 -6.87
C LYS A 269 14.24 -24.95 -8.37
N ASP A 270 13.16 -24.52 -9.04
CA ASP A 270 13.07 -24.51 -10.50
C ASP A 270 12.92 -23.11 -11.08
N PHE A 271 12.71 -22.10 -10.24
CA PHE A 271 12.44 -20.73 -10.67
C PHE A 271 13.28 -19.69 -9.92
N SER A 272 13.57 -18.57 -10.57
CA SER A 272 14.20 -17.41 -9.95
C SER A 272 13.47 -16.11 -10.28
N PHE A 273 13.41 -15.21 -9.31
CA PHE A 273 12.90 -13.86 -9.51
C PHE A 273 14.01 -13.00 -10.12
N THR A 274 13.77 -12.47 -11.32
CA THR A 274 14.76 -11.66 -12.07
C THR A 274 14.52 -10.17 -11.92
N GLU A 275 13.28 -9.77 -11.66
CA GLU A 275 12.89 -8.40 -11.37
C GLU A 275 11.85 -8.40 -10.25
N VAL A 276 12.09 -7.62 -9.20
CA VAL A 276 11.15 -7.43 -8.09
C VAL A 276 11.15 -5.96 -7.69
N SER A 277 10.01 -5.31 -7.89
CA SER A 277 9.65 -4.03 -7.29
C SER A 277 8.66 -4.28 -6.17
N TRP A 278 8.86 -3.67 -5.01
CA TRP A 278 8.02 -3.86 -3.83
C TRP A 278 7.91 -2.53 -3.09
N LEU A 279 6.80 -1.83 -3.27
CA LEU A 279 6.64 -0.44 -2.85
C LEU A 279 5.42 -0.30 -1.93
N ILE A 280 5.59 0.46 -0.83
CA ILE A 280 4.49 0.89 0.02
C ILE A 280 3.80 2.07 -0.67
N MET A 281 2.53 1.89 -1.01
CA MET A 281 1.67 2.93 -1.60
C MET A 281 0.95 3.73 -0.51
N ASP A 282 0.61 3.06 0.60
CA ASP A 282 -0.08 3.66 1.75
C ASP A 282 0.14 2.78 2.99
N SER A 283 0.05 3.38 4.18
CA SER A 283 0.14 2.65 5.45
C SER A 283 -0.72 3.27 6.53
N GLU A 284 -1.42 2.43 7.30
CA GLU A 284 -2.24 2.85 8.42
C GLU A 284 -1.87 2.07 9.68
N PHE A 285 -1.42 2.78 10.72
CA PHE A 285 -1.13 2.21 12.03
C PHE A 285 -2.41 2.02 12.85
N LEU A 286 -2.60 0.79 13.28
CA LEU A 286 -3.77 0.32 14.01
C LEU A 286 -3.37 -0.02 15.46
N PRO A 287 -4.34 -0.09 16.39
CA PRO A 287 -4.08 -0.55 17.75
C PRO A 287 -3.55 -1.99 17.79
N ASN A 288 -2.92 -2.36 18.91
CA ASN A 288 -2.37 -3.70 19.17
C ASN A 288 -1.21 -4.08 18.24
N ASP A 289 -0.29 -3.13 17.99
CA ASP A 289 0.91 -3.38 17.19
C ASP A 289 0.60 -3.92 15.78
N LEU A 290 -0.47 -3.41 15.17
CA LEU A 290 -0.89 -3.76 13.82
C LEU A 290 -0.66 -2.58 12.89
N VAL A 291 -0.30 -2.87 11.64
CA VAL A 291 -0.27 -1.88 10.56
C VAL A 291 -0.81 -2.50 9.29
N ARG A 292 -1.72 -1.79 8.64
CA ARG A 292 -2.19 -2.16 7.30
C ARG A 292 -1.29 -1.47 6.30
N VAL A 293 -0.65 -2.23 5.41
CA VAL A 293 0.28 -1.72 4.40
C VAL A 293 -0.25 -2.06 3.03
N ARG A 294 -0.58 -1.03 2.24
CA ARG A 294 -0.89 -1.18 0.83
C ARG A 294 0.41 -1.30 0.04
N THR A 295 0.58 -2.42 -0.63
CA THR A 295 1.80 -2.74 -1.38
C THR A 295 1.49 -2.89 -2.86
N GLU A 296 2.29 -2.25 -3.71
CA GLU A 296 2.40 -2.59 -5.14
C GLU A 296 3.66 -3.44 -5.34
N ALA A 297 3.47 -4.69 -5.78
CA ALA A 297 4.54 -5.64 -6.05
C ALA A 297 4.55 -6.03 -7.53
N LYS A 298 5.63 -5.69 -8.24
CA LYS A 298 5.86 -6.11 -9.64
C LYS A 298 6.92 -7.20 -9.65
N ILE A 299 6.59 -8.35 -10.23
CA ILE A 299 7.48 -9.52 -10.23
C ILE A 299 7.65 -10.09 -11.63
N LYS A 300 8.90 -10.49 -11.95
CA LYS A 300 9.22 -11.36 -13.09
C LYS A 300 9.90 -12.64 -12.64
N LEU A 301 9.28 -13.77 -12.95
CA LEU A 301 9.75 -15.11 -12.62
C LEU A 301 10.29 -15.81 -13.88
N LYS A 302 11.54 -16.27 -13.81
CA LYS A 302 12.22 -17.03 -14.86
C LYS A 302 12.28 -18.50 -14.46
N ASN A 303 11.97 -19.41 -15.39
CA ASN A 303 12.23 -20.83 -15.23
C ASN A 303 13.74 -21.09 -15.45
N LEU A 304 14.38 -21.77 -14.50
CA LEU A 304 15.82 -22.03 -14.54
C LEU A 304 16.23 -23.04 -15.62
N HIS A 305 15.31 -23.92 -16.03
CA HIS A 305 15.57 -24.97 -17.01
C HIS A 305 15.32 -24.50 -18.45
N THR A 306 14.22 -23.79 -18.70
CA THR A 306 13.85 -23.32 -20.05
C THR A 306 14.37 -21.92 -20.36
N GLU A 307 14.81 -21.19 -19.33
CA GLU A 307 15.16 -19.77 -19.40
C GLU A 307 14.02 -18.81 -19.78
N GLU A 308 12.80 -19.31 -19.88
CA GLU A 308 11.63 -18.50 -20.24
C GLU A 308 11.10 -17.73 -19.04
N ILE A 309 10.55 -16.54 -19.33
CA ILE A 309 9.75 -15.79 -18.35
C ILE A 309 8.38 -16.44 -18.29
N VAL A 310 8.11 -17.11 -17.18
CA VAL A 310 6.85 -17.83 -16.95
C VAL A 310 5.81 -16.99 -16.22
N ARG A 311 6.23 -15.89 -15.59
CA ARG A 311 5.34 -14.96 -14.89
C ARG A 311 5.88 -13.53 -14.97
N ASP A 312 5.01 -12.62 -15.39
CA ASP A 312 5.21 -11.17 -15.33
C ASP A 312 3.90 -10.56 -14.84
N LYS A 313 3.85 -10.16 -13.56
CA LYS A 313 2.59 -9.76 -12.92
C LYS A 313 2.82 -8.65 -11.90
N THR A 314 1.82 -7.75 -11.83
CA THR A 314 1.71 -6.73 -10.79
C THR A 314 0.60 -7.14 -9.82
N TYR A 315 0.91 -7.13 -8.52
CA TYR A 315 -0.04 -7.31 -7.44
C TYR A 315 -0.19 -5.99 -6.70
N THR A 316 -1.44 -5.58 -6.47
CA THR A 316 -1.73 -4.48 -5.55
C THR A 316 -2.60 -5.03 -4.43
N PHE A 317 -2.11 -5.02 -3.19
CA PHE A 317 -2.81 -5.66 -2.08
C PHE A 317 -2.60 -4.92 -0.76
N ASP A 318 -3.55 -5.08 0.15
CA ASP A 318 -3.43 -4.61 1.54
C ASP A 318 -3.01 -5.79 2.42
N ALA A 319 -1.78 -5.78 2.91
CA ALA A 319 -1.30 -6.76 3.88
C ALA A 319 -1.38 -6.21 5.29
N MET A 320 -1.79 -7.05 6.24
CA MET A 320 -1.70 -6.74 7.65
C MET A 320 -0.35 -7.20 8.16
N TRP A 321 0.38 -6.29 8.78
CA TRP A 321 1.61 -6.59 9.50
C TRP A 321 1.36 -6.48 10.99
N ARG A 322 2.03 -7.33 11.75
CA ARG A 322 1.98 -7.35 13.22
C ARG A 322 3.39 -7.29 13.78
N LYS A 323 3.58 -6.50 14.82
CA LYS A 323 4.84 -6.54 15.58
C LYS A 323 4.84 -7.78 16.47
N GLU A 324 5.86 -8.61 16.33
CA GLU A 324 6.09 -9.78 17.15
C GLU A 324 7.48 -9.69 17.78
N GLY A 325 7.51 -9.32 19.07
CA GLY A 325 8.74 -8.90 19.72
C GLY A 325 9.26 -7.61 19.07
N ASN A 326 10.47 -7.66 18.51
CA ASN A 326 11.10 -6.50 17.88
C ASN A 326 10.92 -6.44 16.36
N PHE A 327 10.21 -7.39 15.75
CA PHE A 327 10.10 -7.50 14.29
C PHE A 327 8.67 -7.29 13.80
N TRP A 328 8.54 -6.53 12.72
CA TRP A 328 7.32 -6.51 11.92
C TRP A 328 7.28 -7.74 11.04
N LYS A 329 6.16 -8.47 11.10
CA LYS A 329 5.93 -9.64 10.25
C LYS A 329 4.62 -9.51 9.52
N VAL A 330 4.59 -10.02 8.29
CA VAL A 330 3.37 -10.19 7.53
C VAL A 330 2.46 -11.17 8.27
N TYR A 331 1.36 -10.65 8.78
CA TYR A 331 0.38 -11.38 9.59
C TYR A 331 -0.79 -11.86 8.75
N ARG A 332 -1.28 -11.07 7.78
CA ARG A 332 -2.35 -11.51 6.87
C ARG A 332 -2.28 -10.90 5.49
N ASN A 333 -2.98 -11.54 4.57
CA ASN A 333 -3.37 -10.98 3.28
C ASN A 333 -2.18 -10.61 2.38
N MET A 334 -1.21 -11.53 2.28
CA MET A 334 -0.12 -11.42 1.31
C MET A 334 -0.36 -12.44 0.18
N PRO A 335 -0.48 -12.01 -1.08
CA PRO A 335 -0.55 -12.91 -2.21
C PRO A 335 0.82 -13.55 -2.48
N TYR A 336 0.82 -14.85 -2.80
CA TYR A 336 2.03 -15.60 -3.17
C TYR A 336 1.77 -16.66 -4.24
N ARG A 337 0.51 -17.02 -4.50
CA ARG A 337 0.12 -17.91 -5.61
C ARG A 337 -0.48 -17.11 -6.76
N ASP A 338 -0.50 -17.70 -7.96
CA ASP A 338 -1.11 -17.05 -9.14
C ASP A 338 -2.61 -16.84 -9.00
N THR A 339 -3.25 -17.74 -8.27
CA THR A 339 -4.69 -17.71 -7.97
C THR A 339 -5.04 -16.71 -6.86
N HIS A 340 -4.07 -16.07 -6.21
CA HIS A 340 -4.35 -15.06 -5.19
C HIS A 340 -4.71 -13.71 -5.83
N PRO A 341 -5.54 -12.91 -5.14
CA PRO A 341 -5.98 -11.62 -5.65
C PRO A 341 -4.81 -10.68 -5.93
N SER A 342 -4.95 -9.91 -6.99
CA SER A 342 -4.08 -8.78 -7.33
C SER A 342 -4.72 -7.43 -7.04
N GLU A 343 -5.86 -7.43 -6.33
CA GLU A 343 -6.72 -6.28 -6.07
C GLU A 343 -6.65 -5.83 -4.60
N VAL A 344 -6.77 -4.52 -4.40
CA VAL A 344 -6.88 -3.91 -3.07
C VAL A 344 -8.20 -4.32 -2.43
N HIS A 345 -8.23 -4.45 -1.11
CA HIS A 345 -9.43 -4.82 -0.32
C HIS A 345 -10.01 -6.22 -0.61
N ALA A 346 -9.26 -7.10 -1.27
CA ALA A 346 -9.64 -8.50 -1.35
C ALA A 346 -9.76 -9.10 0.06
N GLY A 347 -10.93 -9.63 0.37
CA GLY A 347 -11.26 -10.21 1.67
C GLY A 347 -11.94 -11.57 1.53
N SER A 348 -12.60 -12.03 2.59
CA SER A 348 -13.25 -13.36 2.61
C SER A 348 -14.30 -13.55 1.51
N LYS A 349 -15.08 -12.52 1.18
CA LYS A 349 -16.05 -12.59 0.07
C LYS A 349 -15.38 -12.88 -1.28
N TRP A 350 -14.20 -12.30 -1.52
CA TRP A 350 -13.42 -12.60 -2.71
C TRP A 350 -13.01 -14.07 -2.69
N GLY A 351 -12.54 -14.56 -1.54
CA GLY A 351 -12.20 -15.97 -1.33
C GLY A 351 -13.35 -16.92 -1.59
N GLU A 352 -14.55 -16.62 -1.10
CA GLU A 352 -15.75 -17.45 -1.31
C GLU A 352 -16.08 -17.62 -2.81
N ILE A 353 -15.91 -16.56 -3.62
CA ILE A 353 -16.14 -16.61 -5.07
C ILE A 353 -14.98 -17.33 -5.78
N ALA A 354 -13.73 -17.09 -5.38
CA ALA A 354 -12.57 -17.79 -5.93
C ALA A 354 -12.61 -19.30 -5.65
N ASP A 355 -13.02 -19.70 -4.45
CA ASP A 355 -13.25 -21.09 -4.08
C ASP A 355 -14.37 -21.72 -4.91
N ALA A 356 -15.47 -20.99 -5.13
CA ALA A 356 -16.55 -21.45 -6.02
C ALA A 356 -16.05 -21.67 -7.45
N HIS A 357 -15.17 -20.80 -7.96
CA HIS A 357 -14.53 -21.00 -9.26
C HIS A 357 -13.63 -22.25 -9.30
N ARG A 358 -12.82 -22.47 -8.25
CA ARG A 358 -11.99 -23.68 -8.14
C ARG A 358 -12.84 -24.95 -8.13
N GLU A 359 -13.94 -24.96 -7.38
CA GLU A 359 -14.88 -26.07 -7.37
C GLU A 359 -15.50 -26.33 -8.73
N LEU A 360 -15.92 -25.27 -9.44
CA LEU A 360 -16.46 -25.36 -10.79
C LEU A 360 -15.44 -25.94 -11.78
N GLN A 361 -14.18 -25.50 -11.72
CA GLN A 361 -13.11 -26.05 -12.56
C GLN A 361 -12.88 -27.55 -12.29
N ALA A 362 -12.80 -27.94 -11.01
CA ALA A 362 -12.65 -29.34 -10.63
C ALA A 362 -13.86 -30.20 -11.06
N ALA A 363 -15.07 -29.65 -10.95
CA ALA A 363 -16.29 -30.31 -11.38
C ALA A 363 -16.34 -30.50 -12.90
N LEU A 364 -15.86 -29.53 -13.68
CA LEU A 364 -15.74 -29.67 -15.14
C LEU A 364 -14.77 -30.77 -15.53
N ALA A 365 -13.62 -30.87 -14.85
CA ALA A 365 -12.62 -31.90 -15.12
C ALA A 365 -13.05 -33.32 -14.71
N THR A 366 -14.01 -33.44 -13.79
CA THR A 366 -14.53 -34.73 -13.29
C THR A 366 -15.99 -34.99 -13.67
N GLU A 367 -16.54 -34.17 -14.57
CA GLU A 367 -17.90 -34.28 -15.11
C GLU A 367 -19.01 -34.30 -14.03
N LYS A 368 -18.81 -33.60 -12.91
CA LYS A 368 -19.74 -33.55 -11.78
C LYS A 368 -20.83 -32.49 -11.96
N LEU A 369 -21.91 -32.87 -12.65
CA LEU A 369 -23.03 -31.95 -12.95
C LEU A 369 -23.73 -31.42 -11.70
N ASP A 370 -23.79 -32.21 -10.63
CA ASP A 370 -24.39 -31.83 -9.34
C ASP A 370 -23.67 -30.63 -8.70
N VAL A 371 -22.34 -30.64 -8.72
CA VAL A 371 -21.51 -29.54 -8.19
C VAL A 371 -21.71 -28.29 -9.05
N ILE A 372 -21.69 -28.42 -10.37
CA ILE A 372 -21.95 -27.29 -11.28
C ILE A 372 -23.32 -26.70 -10.99
N SER A 373 -24.37 -27.54 -10.98
CA SER A 373 -25.75 -27.13 -10.74
C SER A 373 -25.93 -26.42 -9.41
N SER A 374 -25.21 -26.83 -8.36
CA SER A 374 -25.26 -26.18 -7.03
C SER A 374 -24.74 -24.74 -7.04
N ARG A 375 -23.85 -24.40 -7.97
CA ARG A 375 -23.20 -23.09 -8.13
C ARG A 375 -23.90 -22.18 -9.14
N ILE A 376 -25.02 -22.61 -9.71
CA ILE A 376 -25.87 -21.81 -10.61
C ILE A 376 -27.17 -21.46 -9.89
N SER A 377 -27.60 -20.21 -9.99
CA SER A 377 -28.89 -19.77 -9.47
C SER A 377 -30.03 -20.46 -10.21
N GLN A 378 -31.10 -20.84 -9.48
CA GLN A 378 -32.33 -21.32 -10.12
C GLN A 378 -33.01 -20.23 -10.96
N ASN A 379 -32.69 -18.95 -10.69
CA ASN A 379 -33.16 -17.80 -11.43
C ASN A 379 -32.12 -17.31 -12.46
N PHE A 380 -31.20 -18.18 -12.89
CA PHE A 380 -30.16 -17.83 -13.85
C PHE A 380 -30.74 -17.38 -15.18
N GLY A 381 -30.12 -16.34 -15.78
CA GLY A 381 -30.43 -15.87 -17.12
C GLY A 381 -29.30 -15.08 -17.78
N ASN A 382 -29.34 -14.92 -19.09
CA ASN A 382 -28.42 -14.04 -19.82
C ASN A 382 -29.20 -12.87 -20.43
N ASP A 383 -28.66 -11.65 -20.31
CA ASP A 383 -29.32 -10.45 -20.81
C ASP A 383 -29.36 -10.40 -22.35
N TRP A 384 -28.44 -11.13 -23.01
CA TRP A 384 -28.31 -11.21 -24.47
C TRP A 384 -28.89 -12.50 -25.08
N ASP A 385 -29.41 -13.42 -24.28
CA ASP A 385 -30.11 -14.62 -24.75
C ASP A 385 -31.21 -15.04 -23.77
N VAL A 386 -32.46 -14.74 -24.12
CA VAL A 386 -33.65 -15.06 -23.32
C VAL A 386 -33.92 -16.56 -23.20
N THR A 387 -33.31 -17.39 -24.04
CA THR A 387 -33.42 -18.86 -23.94
C THR A 387 -32.43 -19.45 -22.93
N SER A 388 -31.44 -18.66 -22.51
CA SER A 388 -30.47 -19.07 -21.51
C SER A 388 -31.12 -19.08 -20.13
N THR A 389 -31.47 -20.26 -19.63
CA THR A 389 -32.08 -20.48 -18.31
C THR A 389 -31.29 -21.54 -17.53
N TYR A 390 -31.55 -21.69 -16.24
CA TYR A 390 -30.94 -22.76 -15.43
C TYR A 390 -31.10 -24.15 -16.08
N ALA A 391 -32.31 -24.50 -16.52
CA ALA A 391 -32.60 -25.80 -17.12
C ALA A 391 -31.84 -25.99 -18.44
N ASP A 392 -31.75 -24.93 -19.24
CA ASP A 392 -31.00 -24.96 -20.49
C ASP A 392 -29.49 -25.11 -20.26
N LEU A 393 -28.92 -24.36 -19.31
CA LEU A 393 -27.51 -24.47 -18.92
C LEU A 393 -27.19 -25.90 -18.46
N ALA A 394 -28.01 -26.48 -17.58
CA ALA A 394 -27.81 -27.83 -17.07
C ALA A 394 -27.88 -28.87 -18.19
N SER A 395 -28.87 -28.76 -19.10
CA SER A 395 -29.00 -29.64 -20.26
C SER A 395 -27.82 -29.51 -21.22
N CYS A 396 -27.39 -28.29 -21.53
CA CYS A 396 -26.22 -28.03 -22.36
C CYS A 396 -24.94 -28.62 -21.76
N THR A 397 -24.77 -28.50 -20.44
CA THR A 397 -23.61 -29.05 -19.71
C THR A 397 -23.59 -30.58 -19.75
N GLN A 398 -24.73 -31.22 -19.47
CA GLN A 398 -24.84 -32.69 -19.56
C GLN A 398 -24.58 -33.21 -20.97
N ASN A 399 -25.13 -32.54 -21.99
CA ASN A 399 -24.91 -32.92 -23.38
C ASN A 399 -23.43 -32.79 -23.77
N ARG A 400 -22.72 -31.80 -23.21
CA ARG A 400 -21.27 -31.65 -23.42
C ARG A 400 -20.48 -32.78 -22.79
N PHE A 401 -20.72 -33.11 -21.51
CA PHE A 401 -20.07 -34.25 -20.86
C PHE A 401 -20.28 -35.57 -21.62
N ASN A 402 -21.44 -35.76 -22.23
CA ASN A 402 -21.73 -36.98 -22.99
C ASN A 402 -21.07 -37.02 -24.38
N ALA A 403 -20.72 -35.88 -24.98
CA ALA A 403 -20.40 -35.78 -26.41
C ALA A 403 -19.04 -35.14 -26.72
N MET A 404 -18.37 -34.59 -25.70
CA MET A 404 -17.14 -33.82 -25.86
C MET A 404 -16.14 -34.13 -24.75
N ASP A 405 -14.86 -34.18 -25.11
CA ASP A 405 -13.75 -34.32 -24.16
C ASP A 405 -12.94 -33.02 -24.11
N VAL A 406 -12.56 -32.55 -22.92
CA VAL A 406 -11.93 -31.24 -22.72
C VAL A 406 -10.42 -31.36 -22.91
N LYS A 407 -9.88 -30.68 -23.93
CA LYS A 407 -8.43 -30.61 -24.19
C LYS A 407 -7.75 -29.47 -23.43
N ILE A 408 -8.38 -28.30 -23.39
CA ILE A 408 -7.87 -27.10 -22.73
C ILE A 408 -9.04 -26.40 -22.05
N ALA A 409 -8.87 -26.00 -20.79
CA ALA A 409 -9.80 -25.15 -20.06
C ALA A 409 -9.01 -24.15 -19.22
N ASN A 410 -8.69 -23.02 -19.82
CA ASN A 410 -8.02 -21.91 -19.14
C ASN A 410 -9.09 -20.93 -18.65
N TYR A 411 -8.98 -20.49 -17.41
CA TYR A 411 -9.90 -19.53 -16.81
C TYR A 411 -9.18 -18.67 -15.77
N SER A 412 -9.40 -17.36 -15.81
CA SER A 412 -8.92 -16.40 -14.81
C SER A 412 -10.06 -15.53 -14.28
N VAL A 413 -10.00 -15.21 -12.99
CA VAL A 413 -10.72 -14.06 -12.43
C VAL A 413 -9.78 -12.86 -12.54
N ASP A 414 -10.21 -11.82 -13.25
CA ASP A 414 -9.43 -10.62 -13.49
C ASP A 414 -9.74 -9.54 -12.44
N SER A 415 -11.02 -9.38 -12.08
CA SER A 415 -11.44 -8.50 -10.98
C SER A 415 -12.81 -8.86 -10.39
N ILE A 416 -13.09 -8.49 -9.13
CA ILE A 416 -14.41 -8.65 -8.52
C ILE A 416 -14.91 -7.34 -7.93
N ASP A 417 -16.07 -6.86 -8.41
CA ASP A 417 -16.76 -5.69 -7.88
C ASP A 417 -17.96 -6.09 -7.02
N PHE A 418 -17.88 -5.82 -5.71
CA PHE A 418 -18.96 -6.06 -4.74
C PHE A 418 -19.80 -4.80 -4.56
N TYR A 419 -20.87 -4.68 -5.35
CA TYR A 419 -21.74 -3.50 -5.33
C TYR A 419 -22.93 -3.60 -4.35
N GLU A 420 -23.25 -4.82 -3.87
CA GLU A 420 -24.23 -5.07 -2.80
C GLU A 420 -23.71 -6.16 -1.83
N THR A 421 -24.35 -6.31 -0.68
CA THR A 421 -23.94 -7.32 0.32
C THR A 421 -23.97 -8.74 -0.23
N ASP A 422 -24.96 -9.04 -1.07
CA ASP A 422 -25.26 -10.33 -1.69
C ASP A 422 -25.05 -10.35 -3.20
N ARG A 423 -24.42 -9.33 -3.81
CA ARG A 423 -24.15 -9.31 -5.26
C ARG A 423 -22.73 -8.89 -5.59
N ALA A 424 -22.21 -9.49 -6.66
CA ALA A 424 -20.90 -9.18 -7.21
C ALA A 424 -20.90 -9.25 -8.73
N LYS A 425 -20.05 -8.45 -9.38
CA LYS A 425 -19.70 -8.57 -10.80
C LYS A 425 -18.28 -9.11 -10.89
N VAL A 426 -18.12 -10.26 -11.51
CA VAL A 426 -16.83 -10.92 -11.68
C VAL A 426 -16.40 -10.76 -13.13
N LYS A 427 -15.31 -10.02 -13.35
CA LYS A 427 -14.66 -9.96 -14.66
C LYS A 427 -13.75 -11.16 -14.79
N CYS A 428 -13.94 -11.94 -15.83
CA CYS A 428 -13.18 -13.15 -16.05
C CYS A 428 -12.79 -13.33 -17.51
N SER A 429 -11.69 -14.04 -17.70
CA SER A 429 -11.25 -14.48 -19.02
C SER A 429 -11.19 -15.99 -19.08
N ALA A 430 -11.51 -16.55 -20.25
CA ALA A 430 -11.49 -17.99 -20.45
C ALA A 430 -11.07 -18.37 -21.87
N GLN A 431 -10.54 -19.58 -22.02
CA GLN A 431 -10.40 -20.24 -23.32
C GLN A 431 -10.64 -21.73 -23.13
N VAL A 432 -11.54 -22.29 -23.93
CA VAL A 432 -11.90 -23.71 -23.87
C VAL A 432 -11.71 -24.34 -25.24
N LYS A 433 -10.97 -25.45 -25.27
CA LYS A 433 -10.82 -26.30 -26.45
C LYS A 433 -11.30 -27.71 -26.10
N VAL A 434 -12.19 -28.25 -26.93
CA VAL A 434 -12.78 -29.58 -26.75
C VAL A 434 -12.63 -30.43 -28.00
N ILE A 435 -12.58 -31.75 -27.85
CA ILE A 435 -12.77 -32.70 -28.95
C ILE A 435 -14.25 -33.05 -28.98
N SER A 436 -14.90 -32.91 -30.14
CA SER A 436 -16.21 -33.51 -30.31
C SER A 436 -16.05 -34.99 -30.70
N LEU A 437 -16.67 -35.90 -29.94
CA LEU A 437 -16.47 -37.34 -30.09
C LEU A 437 -17.09 -37.93 -31.37
N LEU A 438 -18.15 -37.31 -31.88
CA LEU A 438 -18.93 -37.82 -33.03
C LEU A 438 -18.47 -37.33 -34.41
N PRO A 439 -17.73 -36.22 -34.55
CA PRO A 439 -16.94 -35.91 -35.75
C PRO A 439 -15.42 -36.08 -35.59
N GLY A 440 -14.89 -36.22 -34.36
CA GLY A 440 -13.45 -36.32 -34.09
C GLY A 440 -12.67 -35.01 -34.32
N VAL A 441 -13.36 -33.87 -34.31
CA VAL A 441 -12.80 -32.54 -34.62
C VAL A 441 -12.66 -31.70 -33.35
N ASP A 442 -11.58 -30.94 -33.28
CA ASP A 442 -11.35 -29.96 -32.22
C ASP A 442 -12.20 -28.70 -32.44
N ILE A 443 -12.89 -28.27 -31.39
CA ILE A 443 -13.63 -27.02 -31.34
C ILE A 443 -12.98 -26.11 -30.30
N ASP A 444 -12.63 -24.89 -30.70
CA ASP A 444 -12.01 -23.88 -29.85
C ASP A 444 -12.97 -22.70 -29.68
N SER A 445 -13.15 -22.24 -28.44
CA SER A 445 -13.97 -21.06 -28.15
C SER A 445 -13.30 -19.75 -28.56
N GLY A 446 -11.97 -19.75 -28.76
CA GLY A 446 -11.17 -18.53 -28.74
C GLY A 446 -11.14 -17.88 -27.35
N PRO A 447 -10.47 -16.72 -27.22
CA PRO A 447 -10.44 -15.97 -25.97
C PRO A 447 -11.83 -15.39 -25.67
N ILE A 448 -12.35 -15.70 -24.49
CA ILE A 448 -13.59 -15.17 -23.93
C ILE A 448 -13.22 -14.16 -22.84
N LYS A 449 -13.90 -13.01 -22.83
CA LYS A 449 -13.92 -12.06 -21.72
C LYS A 449 -15.37 -11.80 -21.34
N ALA A 450 -15.70 -11.92 -20.06
CA ALA A 450 -17.06 -11.73 -19.60
C ALA A 450 -17.14 -11.06 -18.23
N VAL A 451 -18.19 -10.28 -18.03
CA VAL A 451 -18.64 -9.83 -16.71
C VAL A 451 -19.84 -10.67 -16.29
N VAL A 452 -19.58 -11.60 -15.36
CA VAL A 452 -20.57 -12.53 -14.84
C VAL A 452 -21.12 -11.99 -13.53
N GLU A 453 -22.44 -11.92 -13.39
CA GLU A 453 -23.05 -11.53 -12.12
C GLU A 453 -23.19 -12.73 -11.21
N TRP A 454 -22.75 -12.55 -9.97
CA TRP A 454 -22.85 -13.50 -8.89
C TRP A 454 -23.81 -12.99 -7.83
N ARG A 455 -24.58 -13.90 -7.24
CA ARG A 455 -25.49 -13.62 -6.15
C ARG A 455 -25.33 -14.62 -5.02
N ARG A 456 -25.39 -14.14 -3.78
CA ARG A 456 -25.40 -14.99 -2.59
C ARG A 456 -26.81 -15.50 -2.31
N GLU A 457 -27.01 -16.80 -2.44
CA GLU A 457 -28.28 -17.48 -2.20
C GLU A 457 -28.08 -18.56 -1.14
N ASN A 458 -28.88 -18.52 -0.05
CA ASN A 458 -28.79 -19.46 1.07
C ASN A 458 -27.35 -19.60 1.62
N GLY A 459 -26.66 -18.48 1.77
CA GLY A 459 -25.28 -18.44 2.28
C GLY A 459 -24.18 -18.75 1.28
N THR A 460 -24.53 -19.17 0.05
CA THR A 460 -23.56 -19.62 -0.98
C THR A 460 -23.58 -18.69 -2.19
N TRP A 461 -22.41 -18.32 -2.70
CA TRP A 461 -22.30 -17.57 -3.96
C TRP A 461 -22.59 -18.46 -5.16
N LYS A 462 -23.46 -17.96 -6.04
CA LYS A 462 -23.88 -18.63 -7.27
C LYS A 462 -23.82 -17.68 -8.46
N ILE A 463 -23.54 -18.25 -9.63
CA ILE A 463 -23.65 -17.55 -10.90
C ILE A 463 -25.13 -17.23 -11.14
N TYR A 464 -25.42 -15.94 -11.25
CA TYR A 464 -26.77 -15.41 -11.38
C TYR A 464 -27.05 -14.97 -12.82
N ARG A 465 -26.12 -14.27 -13.49
CA ARG A 465 -26.33 -13.79 -14.86
C ARG A 465 -25.08 -13.74 -15.72
N ASN A 466 -25.32 -13.70 -17.04
CA ASN A 466 -24.34 -13.33 -18.08
C ASN A 466 -23.14 -14.28 -18.18
N LEU A 467 -23.34 -15.57 -17.90
CA LEU A 467 -22.34 -16.60 -18.16
C LEU A 467 -22.42 -17.05 -19.63
N PRO A 468 -21.39 -16.83 -20.46
CA PRO A 468 -21.34 -17.41 -21.80
C PRO A 468 -20.98 -18.90 -21.72
N TYR A 469 -21.95 -19.78 -22.05
CA TYR A 469 -21.74 -21.23 -22.04
C TYR A 469 -22.03 -21.95 -23.37
N ARG A 470 -22.47 -21.27 -24.44
CA ARG A 470 -22.60 -21.85 -25.79
C ARG A 470 -21.59 -21.21 -26.73
N PHE A 471 -21.20 -21.93 -27.79
CA PHE A 471 -20.28 -21.38 -28.81
C PHE A 471 -20.90 -20.23 -29.62
N SER A 472 -22.23 -20.13 -29.63
CA SER A 472 -22.97 -19.00 -30.23
C SER A 472 -23.05 -17.77 -29.33
N HIS A 473 -22.59 -17.86 -28.07
CA HIS A 473 -22.67 -16.75 -27.13
C HIS A 473 -21.58 -15.72 -27.42
N PRO A 474 -21.81 -14.44 -27.07
CA PRO A 474 -20.79 -13.41 -27.21
C PRO A 474 -19.52 -13.78 -26.46
N THR A 475 -18.37 -13.57 -27.09
CA THR A 475 -17.05 -13.83 -26.51
C THR A 475 -16.44 -12.59 -25.84
N ASN A 476 -17.05 -11.42 -25.97
CA ASN A 476 -16.67 -10.20 -25.25
C ASN A 476 -17.92 -9.54 -24.65
N ILE A 477 -18.07 -9.64 -23.33
CA ILE A 477 -19.18 -9.08 -22.55
C ILE A 477 -18.55 -8.14 -21.51
N GLU A 478 -18.69 -6.82 -21.70
CA GLU A 478 -18.15 -5.78 -20.81
C GLU A 478 -19.17 -5.25 -19.79
#